data_AF-A0AA92M5D4-F1
#
_entry.id   AF-A0AA92M5D4-F1
#
_cell.length_a   1.000
_cell.length_b   1.000
_cell.length_c   1.000
_cell.angle_alpha   90.00
_cell.angle_beta   90.00
_cell.angle_gamma   90.00
#
_symmetry.space_group_name_H-M   'P 1'
#
loop_
_entity.id
_entity.type
_entity.pdbx_description
1 polymer ?
#
loop_
_entity_poly.entity_id
_entity_poly.type
_entity_poly.pdbx_seq_one_letter_code
_entity_poly.pdbx_strand_id
1 'polypeptide(L)'
;MNSPAARFLNPAEAARRLGVSAKALRLYEQRGLLRPARTEAGWRSYGPGEMARGAEIAALRKLGLSLAQVARVLQGDAAGLEPALAAHQAMLEGRVRQLGDTMEKVRGLRAGLARGQAPAAGELARLLKPAEGLCIAFELPWPWGGERFELRGIRPLNYIVGPLGSGKTRLAMRLAETIPGAAFLGLDRTASPGAALAPAVAPAVAEALAWLVEDGATASDALAALLAGLAAEGPSALVVDLVEQGLDPATQQALIAHLRRRGPGGRPLFMLTRSCVILELAAVGDDESIILCPANHSPPTLVAPYPGAAGYEAVASCLATPEVRARTEGVIAWRPEREAA
;
A
#
# COMPACT_ATOMS: atom_id res chain seq x y z
N MET A 1 0.51 34.20 -30.06
CA MET A 1 -0.09 33.09 -29.28
C MET A 1 0.99 32.05 -29.05
N ASN A 2 1.73 32.15 -27.94
CA ASN A 2 2.75 31.16 -27.58
C ASN A 2 2.06 29.94 -26.99
N SER A 3 2.02 28.83 -27.73
CA SER A 3 1.75 27.51 -27.14
C SER A 3 2.76 27.26 -26.01
N PRO A 4 2.33 26.83 -24.82
CA PRO A 4 3.28 26.47 -23.77
C PRO A 4 4.17 25.34 -24.32
N ALA A 5 5.49 25.54 -24.32
CA ALA A 5 6.44 24.53 -24.76
C ALA A 5 6.07 23.20 -24.09
N ALA A 6 5.77 22.19 -24.90
CA ALA A 6 5.39 20.87 -24.41
C ALA A 6 6.46 20.41 -23.42
N ARG A 7 6.10 20.33 -22.13
CA ARG A 7 7.07 19.99 -21.08
C ARG A 7 7.43 18.52 -21.23
N PHE A 8 8.61 18.28 -21.79
CA PHE A 8 9.21 16.95 -21.83
C PHE A 8 9.67 16.55 -20.43
N LEU A 9 9.32 15.32 -20.03
CA LEU A 9 9.68 14.76 -18.75
C LEU A 9 10.85 13.80 -18.90
N ASN A 10 11.72 13.77 -17.90
CA ASN A 10 12.73 12.71 -17.81
C ASN A 10 12.08 11.38 -17.37
N PRO A 11 12.77 10.23 -17.46
CA PRO A 11 12.18 8.93 -17.10
C PRO A 11 11.65 8.84 -15.67
N ALA A 12 12.30 9.48 -14.70
CA ALA A 12 11.89 9.43 -13.30
C ALA A 12 10.62 10.26 -13.05
N GLU A 13 10.51 11.43 -13.68
CA GLU A 13 9.30 12.26 -13.63
C GLU A 13 8.12 11.60 -14.34
N ALA A 14 8.35 11.03 -15.53
CA ALA A 14 7.32 10.31 -16.28
C ALA A 14 6.81 9.10 -15.49
N ALA A 15 7.72 8.29 -14.93
CA ALA A 15 7.41 7.13 -14.09
C ALA A 15 6.52 7.52 -12.91
N ARG A 16 6.92 8.56 -12.17
CA ARG A 16 6.15 9.08 -11.02
C ARG A 16 4.75 9.52 -11.41
N ARG A 17 4.64 10.31 -12.49
CA ARG A 17 3.35 10.84 -12.95
C ARG A 17 2.41 9.74 -13.47
N LEU A 18 2.96 8.66 -14.01
CA LEU A 18 2.21 7.49 -14.48
C LEU A 18 1.94 6.46 -13.38
N GLY A 19 2.55 6.59 -12.20
CA GLY A 19 2.44 5.61 -11.12
C GLY A 19 3.10 4.26 -11.46
N VAL A 20 4.13 4.24 -12.31
CA VAL A 20 4.87 3.04 -12.74
C VAL A 20 6.36 3.19 -12.49
N SER A 21 7.11 2.10 -12.48
CA SER A 21 8.57 2.18 -12.32
C SER A 21 9.28 2.69 -13.57
N ALA A 22 10.42 3.37 -13.40
CA ALA A 22 11.26 3.75 -14.54
C ALA A 22 11.75 2.54 -15.33
N LYS A 23 11.85 1.37 -14.68
CA LYS A 23 12.13 0.09 -15.31
C LYS A 23 10.94 -0.42 -16.13
N ALA A 24 9.71 -0.23 -15.67
CA ALA A 24 8.50 -0.51 -16.46
C ALA A 24 8.48 0.30 -17.76
N LEU A 25 8.79 1.60 -17.71
CA LEU A 25 8.87 2.42 -18.93
C LEU A 25 9.88 1.89 -19.95
N ARG A 26 11.05 1.43 -19.48
CA ARG A 26 12.04 0.77 -20.35
C ARG A 26 11.51 -0.55 -20.91
N LEU A 27 10.78 -1.32 -20.11
CA LEU A 27 10.16 -2.55 -20.57
C LEU A 27 9.08 -2.28 -21.63
N TYR A 28 8.28 -1.23 -21.45
CA TYR A 28 7.28 -0.82 -22.45
C TYR A 28 7.95 -0.44 -23.77
N GLU A 29 9.08 0.26 -23.73
CA GLU A 29 9.90 0.53 -24.92
C GLU A 29 10.45 -0.76 -25.56
N GLN A 30 11.03 -1.65 -24.76
CA GLN A 30 11.56 -2.94 -25.26
C GLN A 30 10.47 -3.80 -25.90
N ARG A 31 9.25 -3.75 -25.38
CA ARG A 31 8.08 -4.46 -25.93
C ARG A 31 7.40 -3.69 -27.07
N GLY A 32 7.94 -2.53 -27.48
CA GLY A 32 7.42 -1.72 -28.57
C GLY A 32 6.12 -0.97 -28.27
N LEU A 33 5.66 -0.97 -27.02
CA LEU A 33 4.40 -0.34 -26.58
C LEU A 33 4.53 1.17 -26.41
N LEU A 34 5.72 1.66 -26.10
CA LEU A 34 6.01 3.07 -25.88
C LEU A 34 7.29 3.46 -26.63
N ARG A 35 7.27 4.58 -27.35
CA ARG A 35 8.44 5.06 -28.08
C ARG A 35 8.85 6.42 -27.51
N PRO A 36 9.78 6.49 -26.55
CA PRO A 36 10.20 7.76 -25.99
C PRO A 36 10.95 8.61 -27.03
N ALA A 37 10.72 9.92 -27.02
CA ALA A 37 11.62 10.85 -27.69
C ALA A 37 13.02 10.79 -27.04
N ARG A 38 14.02 11.34 -27.72
CA ARG A 38 15.38 11.43 -27.18
C ARG A 38 15.90 12.86 -27.23
N THR A 39 16.62 13.28 -26.20
CA THR A 39 17.35 14.54 -26.21
C THR A 39 18.54 14.44 -27.17
N GLU A 40 19.17 15.57 -27.51
CA GLU A 40 20.39 15.59 -28.34
C GLU A 40 21.52 14.72 -27.75
N ALA A 41 21.61 14.66 -26.42
CA ALA A 41 22.55 13.80 -25.71
C ALA A 41 22.12 12.30 -25.65
N GLY A 42 21.04 11.92 -26.33
CA GLY A 42 20.57 10.54 -26.45
C GLY A 42 19.73 10.02 -25.29
N TRP A 43 19.39 10.86 -24.31
CA TRP A 43 18.59 10.47 -23.14
C TRP A 43 17.10 10.38 -23.47
N ARG A 44 16.39 9.41 -22.88
CA ARG A 44 14.93 9.26 -23.03
C ARG A 44 14.21 10.50 -22.49
N SER A 45 13.21 10.93 -23.25
CA SER A 45 12.40 12.11 -23.00
C SER A 45 10.94 11.80 -23.34
N TYR A 46 10.01 12.22 -22.49
CA TYR A 46 8.59 11.90 -22.63
C TYR A 46 7.79 13.18 -22.79
N GLY A 47 7.32 13.43 -24.01
CA GLY A 47 6.41 14.53 -24.32
C GLY A 47 4.95 14.16 -24.10
N PRO A 48 4.02 15.04 -24.49
CA PRO A 48 2.59 14.80 -24.29
C PRO A 48 2.07 13.51 -24.94
N GLY A 49 2.57 13.15 -26.13
CA GLY A 49 2.15 11.94 -26.84
C GLY A 49 2.62 10.67 -26.13
N GLU A 50 3.86 10.64 -25.68
CA GLU A 50 4.41 9.52 -24.92
C GLU A 50 3.73 9.38 -23.56
N MET A 51 3.42 10.51 -22.90
CA MET A 51 2.70 10.49 -21.63
C MET A 51 1.26 10.02 -21.79
N ALA A 52 0.58 10.38 -22.87
CA ALA A 52 -0.76 9.88 -23.17
C ALA A 52 -0.74 8.36 -23.42
N ARG A 53 0.19 7.86 -24.24
CA ARG A 53 0.37 6.42 -24.48
C ARG A 53 0.75 5.67 -23.20
N GLY A 54 1.65 6.23 -22.39
CA GLY A 54 2.04 5.67 -21.11
C GLY A 54 0.88 5.59 -20.12
N ALA A 55 -0.01 6.60 -20.10
CA ALA A 55 -1.20 6.60 -19.26
C ALA A 55 -2.22 5.55 -19.70
N GLU A 56 -2.39 5.35 -21.01
CA GLU A 56 -3.24 4.29 -21.56
C GLU A 56 -2.72 2.89 -21.16
N ILE A 57 -1.42 2.63 -21.32
CA ILE A 57 -0.78 1.39 -20.86
C ILE A 57 -1.01 1.19 -19.36
N ALA A 58 -0.74 2.21 -18.53
CA ALA A 58 -0.90 2.14 -17.09
C ALA A 58 -2.37 1.88 -16.68
N ALA A 59 -3.33 2.48 -17.37
CA ALA A 59 -4.75 2.25 -17.12
C ALA A 59 -5.18 0.82 -17.44
N LEU A 60 -4.76 0.27 -18.58
CA LEU A 60 -5.04 -1.12 -18.95
C LEU A 60 -4.37 -2.11 -17.98
N ARG A 61 -3.14 -1.81 -17.54
CA ARG A 61 -2.46 -2.55 -16.46
C ARG A 61 -3.22 -2.47 -15.13
N LYS A 62 -3.85 -1.33 -14.83
CA LYS A 62 -4.67 -1.17 -13.63
C LYS A 62 -5.98 -1.97 -13.68
N LEU A 63 -6.51 -2.20 -14.89
CA LEU A 63 -7.68 -3.05 -15.14
C LEU A 63 -7.36 -4.56 -15.10
N GLY A 64 -6.09 -4.95 -14.91
CA GLY A 64 -5.71 -6.36 -14.80
C GLY A 64 -5.32 -7.03 -16.12
N LEU A 65 -5.02 -6.26 -17.18
CA LEU A 65 -4.48 -6.81 -18.44
C LEU A 65 -2.95 -7.06 -18.38
N SER A 66 -2.49 -8.22 -18.85
CA SER A 66 -1.06 -8.49 -19.11
C SER A 66 -0.49 -7.56 -20.17
N LEU A 67 0.83 -7.34 -20.23
CA LEU A 67 1.41 -6.50 -21.29
C LEU A 67 1.12 -7.05 -22.71
N ALA A 68 0.96 -8.36 -22.85
CA ALA A 68 0.55 -8.98 -24.11
C ALA A 68 -0.90 -8.62 -24.46
N GLN A 69 -1.82 -8.63 -23.49
CA GLN A 69 -3.19 -8.18 -23.70
C GLN A 69 -3.25 -6.67 -23.99
N VAL A 70 -2.46 -5.87 -23.26
CA VAL A 70 -2.30 -4.43 -23.54
C VAL A 70 -1.87 -4.23 -24.99
N ALA A 71 -0.83 -4.93 -25.46
CA ALA A 71 -0.37 -4.83 -26.84
C ALA A 71 -1.49 -5.07 -27.87
N ARG A 72 -2.31 -6.11 -27.65
CA ARG A 72 -3.45 -6.44 -28.51
C ARG A 72 -4.51 -5.35 -28.50
N VAL A 73 -4.88 -4.84 -27.33
CA VAL A 73 -5.83 -3.74 -27.19
C VAL A 73 -5.33 -2.48 -27.91
N LEU A 74 -4.05 -2.14 -27.75
CA LEU A 74 -3.44 -0.98 -28.41
C LEU A 74 -3.35 -1.14 -29.95
N GLN A 75 -3.43 -2.37 -30.45
CA GLN A 75 -3.49 -2.71 -31.88
C GLN A 75 -4.93 -2.82 -32.42
N GLY A 76 -5.94 -2.62 -31.57
CA GLY A 76 -7.36 -2.66 -31.94
C GLY A 76 -8.06 -4.00 -31.66
N ASP A 77 -7.38 -5.00 -31.08
CA ASP A 77 -8.01 -6.25 -30.62
C ASP A 77 -8.54 -6.08 -29.20
N ALA A 78 -9.84 -5.75 -29.10
CA ALA A 78 -10.54 -5.52 -27.84
C ALA A 78 -10.99 -6.80 -27.11
N ALA A 79 -10.67 -8.00 -27.60
CA ALA A 79 -11.17 -9.26 -27.04
C ALA A 79 -10.78 -9.45 -25.55
N GLY A 80 -9.65 -8.89 -25.11
CA GLY A 80 -9.22 -8.90 -23.71
C GLY A 80 -9.72 -7.71 -22.87
N LEU A 81 -10.27 -6.68 -23.50
CA LEU A 81 -10.69 -5.45 -22.82
C LEU A 81 -12.08 -5.60 -22.19
N GLU A 82 -13.04 -6.21 -22.90
CA GLU A 82 -14.41 -6.35 -22.40
C GLU A 82 -14.48 -7.11 -21.06
N PRO A 83 -13.85 -8.28 -20.88
CA PRO A 83 -13.94 -9.01 -19.61
C PRO A 83 -13.32 -8.23 -18.45
N ALA A 84 -12.24 -7.49 -18.72
CA ALA A 84 -11.59 -6.66 -17.72
C ALA A 84 -12.46 -5.46 -17.31
N LEU A 85 -13.14 -4.83 -18.27
CA LEU A 85 -14.10 -3.77 -18.00
C LEU A 85 -15.34 -4.31 -17.26
N ALA A 86 -15.85 -5.48 -17.61
CA ALA A 86 -16.96 -6.13 -16.92
C ALA A 86 -16.63 -6.44 -15.45
N ALA A 87 -15.43 -6.97 -15.19
CA ALA A 87 -14.95 -7.20 -13.82
C ALA A 87 -14.81 -5.87 -13.04
N HIS A 88 -14.29 -4.83 -13.67
CA HIS A 88 -14.19 -3.51 -13.07
C HIS A 88 -15.58 -2.91 -12.77
N GLN A 89 -16.52 -3.02 -13.70
CA GLN A 89 -17.90 -2.59 -13.53
C GLN A 89 -18.57 -3.31 -12.36
N ALA A 90 -18.46 -4.64 -12.27
CA ALA A 90 -19.04 -5.42 -11.17
C ALA A 90 -18.51 -4.97 -9.80
N MET A 91 -17.20 -4.65 -9.73
CA MET A 91 -16.58 -4.08 -8.52
C MET A 91 -17.15 -2.70 -8.18
N LEU A 92 -17.28 -1.81 -9.17
CA LEU A 92 -17.87 -0.48 -8.97
C LEU A 92 -19.34 -0.56 -8.54
N GLU A 93 -20.14 -1.43 -9.15
CA GLU A 93 -21.53 -1.67 -8.75
C GLU A 93 -21.64 -2.18 -7.31
N GLY A 94 -20.72 -3.04 -6.88
CA GLY A 94 -20.61 -3.45 -5.48
C GLY A 94 -20.39 -2.27 -4.53
N ARG A 95 -19.49 -1.35 -4.89
CA ARG A 95 -19.26 -0.11 -4.11
C ARG A 95 -20.48 0.81 -4.13
N VAL A 96 -21.16 0.95 -5.26
CA VAL A 96 -22.39 1.76 -5.36
C VAL A 96 -23.47 1.21 -4.42
N ARG A 97 -23.67 -0.11 -4.39
CA ARG A 97 -24.61 -0.75 -3.44
C ARG A 97 -24.24 -0.43 -1.98
N GLN A 98 -22.98 -0.58 -1.61
CA GLN A 98 -22.49 -0.29 -0.26
C GLN A 98 -22.70 1.18 0.13
N LEU A 99 -22.45 2.12 -0.79
CA LEU A 99 -22.69 3.54 -0.57
C LEU A 99 -24.19 3.85 -0.45
N GLY A 100 -25.03 3.21 -1.26
CA GLY A 100 -26.49 3.29 -1.17
C GLY A 100 -27.02 2.85 0.19
N ASP A 101 -26.58 1.69 0.67
CA ASP A 101 -26.95 1.17 2.01
C ASP A 101 -26.54 2.13 3.12
N THR A 102 -25.38 2.77 2.99
CA THR A 102 -24.89 3.77 3.94
C THR A 102 -25.76 5.03 3.90
N MET A 103 -26.13 5.51 2.71
CA MET A 103 -27.02 6.66 2.54
C MET A 103 -28.42 6.42 3.13
N GLU A 104 -29.00 5.23 2.94
CA GLU A 104 -30.30 4.89 3.53
C GLU A 104 -30.26 4.90 5.05
N LYS A 105 -29.19 4.37 5.65
CA LYS A 105 -28.98 4.46 7.12
C LYS A 105 -28.92 5.91 7.59
N VAL A 106 -28.20 6.78 6.87
CA VAL A 106 -28.15 8.24 7.17
C VAL A 106 -29.53 8.88 7.07
N ARG A 107 -30.30 8.57 6.03
CA ARG A 107 -31.67 9.10 5.84
C ARG A 107 -32.59 8.68 6.98
N GLY A 108 -32.54 7.39 7.35
CA GLY A 108 -33.29 6.85 8.48
C GLY A 108 -33.03 7.60 9.78
N LEU A 109 -31.75 7.81 10.12
CA LEU A 109 -31.36 8.58 11.31
C LEU A 109 -31.85 10.04 11.26
N ARG A 110 -31.67 10.73 10.12
CA ARG A 110 -32.13 12.11 9.98
C ARG A 110 -33.65 12.24 10.17
N ALA A 111 -34.41 11.28 9.65
CA ALA A 111 -35.87 11.24 9.82
C ALA A 111 -36.28 10.95 11.27
N GLY A 112 -35.55 10.08 11.98
CA GLY A 112 -35.75 9.83 13.41
C GLY A 112 -35.53 11.09 14.25
N LEU A 113 -34.41 11.79 14.02
CA LEU A 113 -34.10 13.05 14.69
C LEU A 113 -35.18 14.12 14.45
N ALA A 114 -35.70 14.24 13.23
CA ALA A 114 -36.78 15.18 12.91
C ALA A 114 -38.09 14.88 13.66
N ARG A 115 -38.30 13.63 14.10
CA ARG A 115 -39.43 13.21 14.93
C ARG A 115 -39.16 13.26 16.43
N GLY A 116 -38.03 13.84 16.86
CA GLY A 116 -37.62 13.88 18.26
C GLY A 116 -37.13 12.54 18.82
N GLN A 117 -36.88 11.55 17.96
CA GLN A 117 -36.32 10.27 18.37
C GLN A 117 -34.81 10.39 18.44
N ALA A 118 -34.25 10.29 19.65
CA ALA A 118 -32.81 10.17 19.82
C ALA A 118 -32.34 8.84 19.20
N PRO A 119 -31.21 8.83 18.46
CA PRO A 119 -30.63 7.59 17.96
C PRO A 119 -30.39 6.63 19.12
N ALA A 120 -30.65 5.34 18.92
CA ALA A 120 -30.36 4.34 19.93
C ALA A 120 -28.87 4.36 20.29
N ALA A 121 -28.55 3.96 21.53
CA ALA A 121 -27.16 3.90 21.98
C ALA A 121 -26.31 3.04 21.01
N GLY A 122 -25.29 3.66 20.40
CA GLY A 122 -24.40 3.03 19.43
C GLY A 122 -24.86 3.06 17.97
N GLU A 123 -26.05 3.58 17.66
CA GLU A 123 -26.57 3.67 16.28
C GLU A 123 -25.76 4.67 15.43
N LEU A 124 -25.46 5.85 16.00
CA LEU A 124 -24.52 6.82 15.42
C LEU A 124 -23.11 6.21 15.21
N ALA A 125 -22.65 5.39 16.15
CA ALA A 125 -21.35 4.73 16.06
C ALA A 125 -21.33 3.66 14.95
N ARG A 126 -22.44 2.95 14.69
CA ARG A 126 -22.56 1.99 13.58
C ARG A 126 -22.66 2.67 12.22
N LEU A 127 -23.14 3.90 12.17
CA LEU A 127 -23.24 4.69 10.94
C LEU A 127 -21.90 5.26 10.49
N LEU A 128 -21.08 5.67 11.45
CA LEU A 128 -19.72 6.16 11.23
C LEU A 128 -18.70 5.02 11.12
N LYS A 129 -19.09 3.78 11.44
CA LYS A 129 -18.29 2.60 11.12
C LYS A 129 -18.25 2.46 9.59
N PRO A 130 -17.04 2.41 8.99
CA PRO A 130 -16.90 1.81 7.67
C PRO A 130 -17.55 0.42 7.72
N ALA A 131 -18.17 -0.01 6.62
CA ALA A 131 -18.82 -1.32 6.51
C ALA A 131 -17.98 -2.40 7.22
N GLU A 132 -18.53 -2.92 8.31
CA GLU A 132 -17.94 -3.93 9.22
C GLU A 132 -16.40 -4.01 9.22
N GLY A 133 -15.74 -2.91 9.57
CA GLY A 133 -14.30 -2.94 9.81
C GLY A 133 -13.96 -3.73 11.08
N LEU A 134 -12.96 -4.61 11.01
CA LEU A 134 -12.38 -5.27 12.17
C LEU A 134 -12.00 -4.21 13.22
N CYS A 135 -12.43 -4.41 14.46
CA CYS A 135 -12.10 -3.57 15.60
C CYS A 135 -11.31 -4.42 16.58
N ILE A 136 -10.13 -3.96 16.94
CA ILE A 136 -9.26 -4.68 17.88
C ILE A 136 -8.90 -3.77 19.03
N ALA A 137 -8.89 -4.34 20.23
CA ALA A 137 -8.46 -3.67 21.44
C ALA A 137 -7.57 -4.62 22.24
N PHE A 138 -6.44 -4.11 22.73
CA PHE A 138 -5.51 -4.86 23.55
C PHE A 138 -4.66 -3.90 24.39
N GLU A 139 -4.08 -4.41 25.46
CA GLU A 139 -3.06 -3.70 26.23
C GLU A 139 -1.76 -3.63 25.44
N LEU A 140 -1.20 -2.44 25.33
CA LEU A 140 0.03 -2.21 24.59
C LEU A 140 1.20 -2.92 25.26
N PRO A 141 2.05 -3.61 24.48
CA PRO A 141 3.25 -4.21 25.04
C PRO A 141 4.25 -3.11 25.46
N TRP A 142 5.33 -3.51 26.13
CA TRP A 142 6.49 -2.63 26.29
C TRP A 142 6.92 -2.09 24.90
N PRO A 143 7.25 -0.79 24.73
CA PRO A 143 7.60 0.21 25.74
C PRO A 143 6.44 1.05 26.30
N TRP A 144 5.19 0.82 25.91
CA TRP A 144 4.06 1.73 26.21
C TRP A 144 3.30 1.44 27.51
N GLY A 145 3.80 0.53 28.35
CA GLY A 145 3.31 0.39 29.73
C GLY A 145 1.91 -0.20 29.91
N GLY A 146 1.38 -1.00 28.97
CA GLY A 146 0.11 -1.71 29.16
C GLY A 146 -1.15 -0.86 28.91
N GLU A 147 -1.01 0.39 28.45
CA GLU A 147 -2.15 1.23 28.10
C GLU A 147 -3.08 0.54 27.09
N ARG A 148 -4.40 0.73 27.26
CA ARG A 148 -5.39 0.15 26.36
C ARG A 148 -5.32 0.87 25.01
N PHE A 149 -4.96 0.12 23.97
CA PHE A 149 -4.99 0.58 22.59
C PHE A 149 -6.17 -0.01 21.85
N GLU A 150 -6.81 0.81 21.02
CA GLU A 150 -7.94 0.42 20.20
C GLU A 150 -7.72 0.90 18.76
N LEU A 151 -7.79 -0.04 17.82
CA LEU A 151 -7.73 0.25 16.40
C LEU A 151 -9.08 -0.09 15.76
N ARG A 152 -9.73 0.95 15.23
CA ARG A 152 -11.04 0.88 14.56
C ARG A 152 -10.87 1.12 13.07
N GLY A 153 -11.73 0.49 12.27
CA GLY A 153 -11.78 0.76 10.82
C GLY A 153 -10.50 0.36 10.11
N ILE A 154 -9.99 -0.84 10.42
CA ILE A 154 -8.82 -1.44 9.77
C ILE A 154 -9.03 -1.41 8.26
N ARG A 155 -8.06 -0.83 7.54
CA ARG A 155 -8.10 -0.68 6.09
C ARG A 155 -7.50 -1.92 5.41
N PRO A 156 -7.70 -2.13 4.10
CA PRO A 156 -7.00 -3.17 3.36
C PRO A 156 -5.47 -3.10 3.48
N LEU A 157 -4.91 -1.89 3.51
CA LEU A 157 -3.49 -1.64 3.72
C LEU A 157 -3.27 -0.73 4.94
N ASN A 158 -2.46 -1.17 5.89
CA ASN A 158 -2.13 -0.42 7.10
C ASN A 158 -0.62 -0.39 7.25
N TYR A 159 -0.02 0.80 7.28
CA TYR A 159 1.41 0.98 7.42
C TYR A 159 1.75 1.20 8.88
N ILE A 160 2.73 0.46 9.40
CA ILE A 160 3.27 0.67 10.75
C ILE A 160 4.65 1.29 10.60
N VAL A 161 4.77 2.55 11.02
CA VAL A 161 5.96 3.37 10.83
C VAL A 161 6.48 3.84 12.18
N GLY A 162 7.79 3.92 12.33
CA GLY A 162 8.42 4.49 13.52
C GLY A 162 9.93 4.34 13.49
N PRO A 163 10.67 5.17 14.25
CA PRO A 163 12.12 5.11 14.31
C PRO A 163 12.60 3.78 14.92
N LEU A 164 13.90 3.52 14.84
CA LEU A 164 14.50 2.37 15.52
C LEU A 164 14.21 2.45 17.03
N GLY A 165 13.90 1.31 17.65
CA GLY A 165 13.60 1.28 19.10
C GLY A 165 12.23 1.83 19.53
N SER A 166 11.38 2.31 18.61
CA SER A 166 10.02 2.82 18.93
C SER A 166 9.03 1.77 19.44
N GLY A 167 9.37 0.48 19.37
CA GLY A 167 8.47 -0.62 19.74
C GLY A 167 7.59 -1.15 18.59
N LYS A 168 7.63 -0.56 17.39
CA LYS A 168 6.78 -0.95 16.24
C LYS A 168 6.70 -2.45 15.94
N THR A 169 7.80 -3.19 16.06
CA THR A 169 7.80 -4.66 15.86
C THR A 169 7.00 -5.37 16.94
N ARG A 170 7.04 -4.91 18.19
CA ARG A 170 6.22 -5.46 19.27
C ARG A 170 4.75 -5.16 19.06
N LEU A 171 4.40 -3.96 18.59
CA LEU A 171 3.03 -3.64 18.17
C LEU A 171 2.57 -4.60 17.07
N ALA A 172 3.40 -4.82 16.05
CA ALA A 172 3.11 -5.70 14.94
C ALA A 172 2.85 -7.16 15.36
N MET A 173 3.72 -7.71 16.22
CA MET A 173 3.53 -9.06 16.77
C MET A 173 2.25 -9.13 17.60
N ARG A 174 1.98 -8.12 18.43
CA ARG A 174 0.77 -8.06 19.24
C ARG A 174 -0.51 -7.98 18.40
N LEU A 175 -0.48 -7.27 17.27
CA LEU A 175 -1.58 -7.24 16.30
C LEU A 175 -1.84 -8.64 15.72
N ALA A 176 -0.79 -9.37 15.34
CA ALA A 176 -0.93 -10.73 14.81
C ALA A 176 -1.48 -11.72 15.85
N GLU A 177 -1.10 -11.58 17.12
CA GLU A 177 -1.63 -12.39 18.22
C GLU A 177 -3.11 -12.09 18.53
N THR A 178 -3.51 -10.83 18.41
CA THR A 178 -4.83 -10.37 18.85
C THR A 178 -5.89 -10.54 17.77
N ILE A 179 -5.52 -10.39 16.48
CA ILE A 179 -6.47 -10.56 15.38
C ILE A 179 -6.75 -12.06 15.19
N PRO A 180 -8.01 -12.51 15.32
CA PRO A 180 -8.34 -13.93 15.19
C PRO A 180 -7.96 -14.48 13.82
N GLY A 181 -7.06 -15.46 13.81
CA GLY A 181 -6.55 -16.06 12.57
C GLY A 181 -5.59 -15.17 11.79
N ALA A 182 -4.98 -14.13 12.38
CA ALA A 182 -3.90 -13.43 11.71
C ALA A 182 -2.59 -14.25 11.74
N ALA A 183 -1.71 -13.96 10.78
CA ALA A 183 -0.36 -14.50 10.74
C ALA A 183 0.69 -13.38 10.72
N PHE A 184 1.84 -13.63 11.33
CA PHE A 184 3.01 -12.77 11.29
C PHE A 184 4.05 -13.32 10.32
N LEU A 185 4.40 -12.54 9.30
CA LEU A 185 5.43 -12.86 8.33
C LEU A 185 6.71 -12.08 8.68
N GLY A 186 7.62 -12.77 9.37
CA GLY A 186 8.87 -12.20 9.87
C GLY A 186 9.97 -12.02 8.82
N LEU A 187 11.14 -11.57 9.29
CA LEU A 187 12.35 -11.38 8.47
C LEU A 187 13.02 -12.70 8.08
N ASP A 188 12.70 -13.77 8.80
CA ASP A 188 13.14 -15.15 8.58
C ASP A 188 12.47 -15.80 7.36
N ARG A 189 11.48 -15.15 6.75
CA ARG A 189 10.86 -15.60 5.49
C ARG A 189 11.86 -15.87 4.36
N THR A 190 13.01 -15.21 4.38
CA THR A 190 14.09 -15.40 3.40
C THR A 190 15.17 -16.37 3.87
N ALA A 191 15.09 -16.89 5.11
CA ALA A 191 16.09 -17.77 5.72
C ALA A 191 16.06 -19.20 5.17
N SER A 192 15.03 -19.58 4.40
CA SER A 192 15.02 -20.79 3.58
C SER A 192 14.95 -20.46 2.09
N PRO A 193 16.03 -19.94 1.48
CA PRO A 193 16.11 -19.82 0.03
C PRO A 193 16.02 -21.23 -0.56
N GLY A 194 14.96 -21.52 -1.31
CA GLY A 194 14.73 -22.83 -1.92
C GLY A 194 13.87 -23.81 -1.10
N ALA A 195 13.23 -23.39 0.01
CA ALA A 195 12.07 -24.14 0.49
C ALA A 195 11.05 -24.18 -0.65
N ALA A 196 10.82 -25.36 -1.21
CA ALA A 196 9.85 -25.54 -2.28
C ALA A 196 8.54 -24.89 -1.85
N LEU A 197 8.07 -23.92 -2.64
CA LEU A 197 6.75 -23.33 -2.44
C LEU A 197 5.77 -24.49 -2.29
N ALA A 198 4.90 -24.42 -1.27
CA ALA A 198 3.84 -25.40 -1.13
C ALA A 198 3.14 -25.53 -2.50
N PRO A 199 2.95 -26.75 -3.06
CA PRO A 199 2.46 -26.92 -4.43
C PRO A 199 1.16 -26.15 -4.72
N ALA A 200 0.32 -25.97 -3.70
CA ALA A 200 -0.92 -25.20 -3.77
C ALA A 200 -0.71 -23.69 -4.04
N VAL A 201 0.39 -23.10 -3.56
CA VAL A 201 0.65 -21.65 -3.62
C VAL A 201 1.56 -21.28 -4.79
N ALA A 202 2.32 -22.25 -5.33
CA ALA A 202 3.26 -22.03 -6.42
C ALA A 202 2.65 -21.37 -7.68
N PRO A 203 1.45 -21.76 -8.17
CA PRO A 203 0.85 -21.12 -9.33
C PRO A 203 0.53 -19.64 -9.10
N ALA A 204 -0.07 -19.30 -7.96
CA ALA A 204 -0.42 -17.93 -7.59
C ALA A 204 0.82 -17.03 -7.45
N VAL A 205 1.91 -17.58 -6.88
CA VAL A 205 3.19 -16.87 -6.78
C VAL A 205 3.81 -16.65 -8.15
N ALA A 206 3.80 -17.67 -9.03
CA ALA A 206 4.34 -17.55 -10.37
C ALA A 206 3.57 -16.49 -11.19
N GLU A 207 2.24 -16.47 -11.09
CA GLU A 207 1.38 -15.49 -11.73
C GLU A 207 1.66 -14.07 -11.21
N ALA A 208 1.68 -13.87 -9.89
CA ALA A 208 1.97 -12.58 -9.29
C ALA A 208 3.40 -12.09 -9.61
N LEU A 209 4.37 -13.00 -9.66
CA LEU A 209 5.75 -12.69 -10.01
C LEU A 209 5.86 -12.26 -11.48
N ALA A 210 5.27 -13.01 -12.41
CA ALA A 210 5.25 -12.65 -13.82
C ALA A 210 4.61 -11.26 -14.03
N TRP A 211 3.51 -11.01 -13.33
CA TRP A 211 2.82 -9.73 -13.34
C TRP A 211 3.70 -8.59 -12.83
N LEU A 212 4.38 -8.77 -11.71
CA LEU A 212 5.25 -7.76 -11.11
C LEU A 212 6.47 -7.47 -11.99
N VAL A 213 7.04 -8.49 -12.65
CA VAL A 213 8.14 -8.32 -13.61
C VAL A 213 7.69 -7.46 -14.80
N GLU A 214 6.45 -7.63 -15.26
CA GLU A 214 5.85 -6.75 -16.28
C GLU A 214 5.65 -5.29 -15.80
N ASP A 215 5.55 -5.07 -14.49
CA ASP A 215 5.54 -3.73 -13.88
C ASP A 215 6.96 -3.25 -13.47
N GLY A 216 8.00 -3.96 -13.91
CA GLY A 216 9.41 -3.58 -13.76
C GLY A 216 10.10 -4.15 -12.51
N ALA A 217 9.48 -5.07 -11.77
CA ALA A 217 10.15 -5.77 -10.67
C ALA A 217 11.34 -6.60 -11.15
N THR A 218 12.25 -6.89 -10.23
CA THR A 218 13.32 -7.89 -10.38
C THR A 218 12.88 -9.15 -9.66
N ALA A 219 12.84 -10.28 -10.36
CA ALA A 219 12.59 -11.56 -9.72
C ALA A 219 13.74 -11.89 -8.76
N SER A 220 13.41 -12.27 -7.53
CA SER A 220 14.36 -12.66 -6.49
C SER A 220 13.70 -13.62 -5.51
N ASP A 221 14.49 -14.39 -4.79
CA ASP A 221 14.00 -15.28 -3.73
C ASP A 221 13.26 -14.50 -2.63
N ALA A 222 13.72 -13.29 -2.33
CA ALA A 222 13.06 -12.41 -1.35
C ALA A 222 11.65 -12.01 -1.81
N LEU A 223 11.48 -11.69 -3.10
CA LEU A 223 10.17 -11.38 -3.66
C LEU A 223 9.27 -12.63 -3.70
N ALA A 224 9.81 -13.78 -4.13
CA ALA A 224 9.07 -15.02 -4.19
C ALA A 224 8.57 -15.46 -2.79
N ALA A 225 9.44 -15.37 -1.77
CA ALA A 225 9.09 -15.69 -0.38
C ALA A 225 8.02 -14.75 0.18
N LEU A 226 8.10 -13.44 -0.12
CA LEU A 226 7.08 -12.49 0.26
C LEU A 226 5.73 -12.81 -0.41
N LEU A 227 5.73 -13.07 -1.72
CA LEU A 227 4.53 -13.43 -2.46
C LEU A 227 3.90 -14.73 -1.95
N ALA A 228 4.72 -15.71 -1.56
CA ALA A 228 4.25 -16.96 -0.96
C ALA A 228 3.47 -16.70 0.33
N GLY A 229 4.02 -15.88 1.23
CA GLY A 229 3.31 -15.46 2.44
C GLY A 229 2.04 -14.67 2.12
N LEU A 230 2.08 -13.80 1.11
CA LEU A 230 0.94 -13.01 0.64
C LEU A 230 -0.11 -13.82 -0.15
N ALA A 231 0.19 -15.05 -0.56
CA ALA A 231 -0.74 -15.96 -1.25
C ALA A 231 -1.21 -17.12 -0.35
N ALA A 232 -0.54 -17.37 0.78
CA ALA A 232 -0.94 -18.42 1.72
C ALA A 232 -2.39 -18.23 2.17
N GLU A 233 -3.21 -19.27 1.99
CA GLU A 233 -4.58 -19.34 2.48
C GLU A 233 -4.60 -19.55 4.00
N GLY A 234 -5.71 -19.18 4.63
CA GLY A 234 -5.93 -19.38 6.07
C GLY A 234 -5.99 -18.09 6.89
N PRO A 235 -5.02 -17.16 6.81
CA PRO A 235 -5.04 -16.05 7.73
C PRO A 235 -6.04 -14.95 7.31
N SER A 236 -6.84 -14.50 8.28
CA SER A 236 -7.85 -13.44 8.13
C SER A 236 -7.23 -12.06 7.92
N ALA A 237 -6.01 -11.86 8.44
CA ALA A 237 -5.16 -10.70 8.24
C ALA A 237 -3.68 -11.12 8.25
N LEU A 238 -2.82 -10.33 7.64
CA LEU A 238 -1.38 -10.56 7.64
C LEU A 238 -0.64 -9.37 8.20
N VAL A 239 0.33 -9.64 9.07
CA VAL A 239 1.30 -8.65 9.55
C VAL A 239 2.65 -8.99 8.95
N VAL A 240 3.23 -8.09 8.16
CA VAL A 240 4.47 -8.31 7.42
C VAL A 240 5.55 -7.40 7.99
N ASP A 241 6.62 -7.99 8.53
CA ASP A 241 7.77 -7.23 9.00
C ASP A 241 8.63 -6.78 7.81
N LEU A 242 9.10 -5.53 7.85
CA LEU A 242 9.91 -4.85 6.83
C LEU A 242 9.61 -5.34 5.40
N VAL A 243 8.46 -4.94 4.85
CA VAL A 243 7.95 -5.46 3.57
C VAL A 243 8.97 -5.30 2.41
N GLU A 244 9.80 -4.26 2.46
CA GLU A 244 10.85 -3.98 1.48
C GLU A 244 12.13 -4.83 1.60
N GLN A 245 12.25 -5.73 2.57
CA GLN A 245 13.47 -6.52 2.81
C GLN A 245 13.91 -7.30 1.56
N GLY A 246 15.14 -7.03 1.10
CA GLY A 246 15.72 -7.71 -0.08
C GLY A 246 15.13 -7.28 -1.43
N LEU A 247 14.32 -6.22 -1.46
CA LEU A 247 13.69 -5.71 -2.68
C LEU A 247 14.37 -4.42 -3.16
N ASP A 248 14.76 -4.36 -4.43
CA ASP A 248 15.23 -3.12 -5.03
C ASP A 248 14.10 -2.08 -5.18
N PRO A 249 14.39 -0.78 -5.35
CA PRO A 249 13.37 0.26 -5.45
C PRO A 249 12.33 0.05 -6.57
N ALA A 250 12.72 -0.48 -7.73
CA ALA A 250 11.76 -0.74 -8.80
C ALA A 250 10.80 -1.89 -8.42
N THR A 251 11.33 -2.92 -7.74
CA THR A 251 10.53 -4.01 -7.18
C THR A 251 9.58 -3.53 -6.10
N GLN A 252 10.03 -2.67 -5.19
CA GLN A 252 9.17 -2.06 -4.17
C GLN A 252 8.02 -1.26 -4.80
N GLN A 253 8.31 -0.46 -5.82
CA GLN A 253 7.30 0.33 -6.52
C GLN A 253 6.26 -0.54 -7.23
N ALA A 254 6.71 -1.59 -7.94
CA ALA A 254 5.82 -2.55 -8.57
C ALA A 254 4.95 -3.30 -7.54
N LEU A 255 5.56 -3.71 -6.42
CA LEU A 255 4.87 -4.39 -5.33
C LEU A 255 3.75 -3.53 -4.74
N ILE A 256 4.02 -2.28 -4.37
CA ILE A 256 2.97 -1.46 -3.75
C ILE A 256 1.85 -1.14 -4.74
N ALA A 257 2.17 -0.91 -6.02
CA ALA A 257 1.16 -0.74 -7.06
C ALA A 257 0.29 -2.01 -7.20
N HIS A 258 0.89 -3.20 -7.10
CA HIS A 258 0.15 -4.47 -7.07
C HIS A 258 -0.73 -4.62 -5.83
N LEU A 259 -0.22 -4.31 -4.63
CA LEU A 259 -1.00 -4.42 -3.39
C LEU A 259 -2.20 -3.49 -3.37
N ARG A 260 -2.07 -2.27 -3.90
CA ARG A 260 -3.18 -1.31 -4.04
C ARG A 260 -4.30 -1.77 -4.98
N ARG A 261 -4.03 -2.69 -5.91
CA ARG A 261 -5.06 -3.26 -6.82
C ARG A 261 -5.99 -4.26 -6.13
N ARG A 262 -5.64 -4.77 -4.95
CA ARG A 262 -6.46 -5.73 -4.20
C ARG A 262 -7.82 -5.15 -3.77
N GLY A 263 -7.93 -3.82 -3.70
CA GLY A 263 -9.18 -3.12 -3.43
C GLY A 263 -9.72 -3.32 -2.00
N PRO A 264 -10.91 -2.77 -1.70
CA PRO A 264 -11.48 -2.73 -0.35
C PRO A 264 -11.88 -4.11 0.21
N GLY A 265 -12.09 -5.10 -0.66
CA GLY A 265 -12.41 -6.48 -0.25
C GLY A 265 -11.18 -7.35 0.04
N GLY A 266 -9.96 -6.83 -0.14
CA GLY A 266 -8.75 -7.58 0.14
C GLY A 266 -8.55 -7.82 1.64
N ARG A 267 -8.05 -9.01 2.01
CA ARG A 267 -7.65 -9.29 3.41
C ARG A 267 -6.72 -8.19 3.93
N PRO A 268 -6.92 -7.67 5.16
CA PRO A 268 -6.07 -6.63 5.74
C PRO A 268 -4.60 -7.01 5.79
N LEU A 269 -3.74 -6.09 5.36
CA LEU A 269 -2.29 -6.18 5.52
C LEU A 269 -1.81 -5.08 6.46
N PHE A 270 -1.02 -5.45 7.45
CA PHE A 270 -0.25 -4.56 8.29
C PHE A 270 1.22 -4.66 7.87
N MET A 271 1.79 -3.60 7.33
CA MET A 271 3.15 -3.61 6.79
C MET A 271 4.03 -2.71 7.63
N LEU A 272 5.06 -3.27 8.24
CA LEU A 272 6.16 -2.48 8.74
C LEU A 272 6.98 -2.03 7.55
N THR A 273 7.22 -0.72 7.44
CA THR A 273 8.04 -0.19 6.38
C THR A 273 8.80 1.06 6.82
N ARG A 274 9.96 1.24 6.24
CA ARG A 274 10.75 2.48 6.26
C ARG A 274 11.00 2.98 4.83
N SER A 275 10.34 2.41 3.84
CA SER A 275 10.55 2.78 2.45
C SER A 275 9.61 3.91 2.04
N CYS A 276 10.18 5.03 1.59
CA CYS A 276 9.41 6.09 0.92
C CYS A 276 8.87 5.68 -0.46
N VAL A 277 9.32 4.55 -1.01
CA VAL A 277 8.78 3.97 -2.24
C VAL A 277 7.52 3.17 -1.94
N ILE A 278 7.52 2.42 -0.82
CA ILE A 278 6.34 1.65 -0.38
C ILE A 278 5.28 2.58 0.21
N LEU A 279 5.67 3.56 1.02
CA LEU A 279 4.78 4.55 1.61
C LEU A 279 5.12 5.93 1.08
N GLU A 280 4.52 6.27 -0.06
CA GLU A 280 4.49 7.64 -0.58
C GLU A 280 3.27 8.36 -0.02
N LEU A 281 3.47 9.32 0.89
CA LEU A 281 2.39 9.98 1.63
C LEU A 281 1.35 10.65 0.74
N ALA A 282 1.77 11.28 -0.36
CA ALA A 282 0.87 11.92 -1.31
C ALA A 282 -0.02 10.94 -2.10
N ALA A 283 0.31 9.64 -2.08
CA ALA A 283 -0.42 8.59 -2.80
C ALA A 283 -1.31 7.74 -1.89
N VAL A 284 -1.34 8.03 -0.58
CA VAL A 284 -2.16 7.30 0.39
C VAL A 284 -3.64 7.64 0.15
N GLY A 285 -4.42 6.63 -0.22
CA GLY A 285 -5.86 6.75 -0.47
C GLY A 285 -6.74 6.36 0.72
N ASP A 286 -8.05 6.31 0.49
CA ASP A 286 -9.04 5.97 1.52
C ASP A 286 -8.94 4.51 1.99
N ASP A 287 -8.39 3.60 1.18
CA ASP A 287 -8.20 2.19 1.54
C ASP A 287 -6.87 1.93 2.28
N GLU A 288 -6.20 2.99 2.73
CA GLU A 288 -4.89 2.97 3.37
C GLU A 288 -4.91 3.68 4.73
N SER A 289 -4.14 3.20 5.70
CA SER A 289 -3.96 3.88 6.99
C SER A 289 -2.50 3.89 7.42
N ILE A 290 -2.09 4.90 8.19
CA ILE A 290 -0.74 5.02 8.74
C ILE A 290 -0.82 5.00 10.25
N ILE A 291 -0.11 4.09 10.88
CA ILE A 291 0.05 3.95 12.34
C ILE A 291 1.48 4.35 12.67
N LEU A 292 1.64 5.46 13.38
CA LEU A 292 2.94 5.93 13.87
C LEU A 292 3.20 5.36 15.26
N CYS A 293 4.38 4.78 15.46
CA CYS A 293 5.00 4.47 16.74
C CYS A 293 6.08 5.53 17.04
N PRO A 294 5.82 6.53 17.90
CA PRO A 294 6.74 7.65 18.13
C PRO A 294 8.04 7.27 18.87
N ALA A 295 9.10 8.08 18.70
CA ALA A 295 10.38 7.91 19.39
C ALA A 295 10.29 8.05 20.91
N ASN A 296 9.40 8.92 21.39
CA ASN A 296 9.22 9.21 22.81
C ASN A 296 8.38 8.16 23.55
N HIS A 297 8.07 7.03 22.90
CA HIS A 297 7.24 5.95 23.44
C HIS A 297 5.86 6.39 23.93
N SER A 298 5.31 7.48 23.38
CA SER A 298 3.88 7.74 23.46
C SER A 298 3.10 6.66 22.69
N PRO A 299 1.83 6.38 23.06
CA PRO A 299 1.03 5.35 22.42
C PRO A 299 0.96 5.50 20.89
N PRO A 300 0.87 4.38 20.13
CA PRO A 300 0.73 4.46 18.68
C PRO A 300 -0.51 5.24 18.26
N THR A 301 -0.41 6.01 17.18
CA THR A 301 -1.50 6.89 16.71
C THR A 301 -1.71 6.76 15.20
N LEU A 302 -2.95 6.96 14.77
CA LEU A 302 -3.28 7.09 13.35
C LEU A 302 -2.85 8.47 12.84
N VAL A 303 -2.17 8.49 11.69
CA VAL A 303 -1.65 9.70 11.08
C VAL A 303 -2.35 9.95 9.76
N ALA A 304 -2.87 11.16 9.59
CA ALA A 304 -3.42 11.59 8.32
C ALA A 304 -2.29 11.99 7.35
N PRO A 305 -2.39 11.65 6.04
CA PRO A 305 -1.28 11.76 5.09
C PRO A 305 -1.14 13.18 4.49
N TYR A 306 -1.27 14.23 5.30
CA TYR A 306 -1.10 15.62 4.84
C TYR A 306 -0.25 16.47 5.81
N PRO A 307 0.55 17.42 5.30
CA PRO A 307 1.34 18.33 6.13
C PRO A 307 0.49 19.06 7.18
N GLY A 308 0.99 19.12 8.41
CA GLY A 308 0.30 19.73 9.55
C GLY A 308 -0.62 18.79 10.33
N ALA A 309 -0.89 17.58 9.85
CA ALA A 309 -1.55 16.56 10.67
C ALA A 309 -0.65 16.11 11.83
N ALA A 310 -1.27 15.76 12.96
CA ALA A 310 -0.55 15.21 14.10
C ALA A 310 0.23 13.94 13.71
N GLY A 311 1.53 13.91 14.02
CA GLY A 311 2.43 12.80 13.68
C GLY A 311 2.94 12.77 12.24
N TYR A 312 2.45 13.63 11.34
CA TYR A 312 2.85 13.64 9.92
C TYR A 312 4.36 13.85 9.75
N GLU A 313 4.93 14.87 10.40
CA GLU A 313 6.36 15.17 10.28
C GLU A 313 7.24 14.04 10.83
N ALA A 314 6.80 13.36 11.87
CA ALA A 314 7.50 12.20 12.41
C ALA A 314 7.48 11.01 11.44
N VAL A 315 6.35 10.76 10.77
CA VAL A 315 6.25 9.77 9.68
C VAL A 315 7.16 10.16 8.52
N ALA A 316 7.11 11.42 8.07
CA ALA A 316 7.94 11.92 6.98
C ALA A 316 9.44 11.76 7.29
N SER A 317 9.86 12.06 8.53
CA SER A 317 11.22 11.82 9.01
C SER A 317 11.61 10.34 8.99
N CYS A 318 10.71 9.44 9.39
CA CYS A 318 10.95 7.98 9.34
C CYS A 318 11.08 7.44 7.91
N LEU A 319 10.48 8.12 6.93
CA LEU A 319 10.52 7.77 5.51
C LEU A 319 11.62 8.52 4.75
N ALA A 320 12.33 9.44 5.41
CA ALA A 320 13.43 10.16 4.78
C ALA A 320 14.54 9.20 4.29
N THR A 321 15.42 9.70 3.42
CA THR A 321 16.48 8.87 2.86
C THR A 321 17.36 8.28 3.99
N PRO A 322 18.02 7.12 3.76
CA PRO A 322 18.87 6.50 4.77
C PRO A 322 19.90 7.49 5.36
N GLU A 323 20.48 8.38 4.54
CA GLU A 323 21.44 9.39 5.01
C GLU A 323 20.81 10.42 5.92
N VAL A 324 19.58 10.85 5.64
CA VAL A 324 18.84 11.81 6.47
C VAL A 324 18.47 11.16 7.81
N ARG A 325 18.05 9.90 7.79
CA ARG A 325 17.68 9.17 9.02
C ARG A 325 18.86 8.93 9.95
N ALA A 326 20.00 8.53 9.40
CA ALA A 326 21.22 8.32 10.17
C ALA A 326 21.67 9.58 10.92
N ARG A 327 21.39 10.77 10.39
CA ARG A 327 21.68 12.06 11.06
C ARG A 327 20.70 12.38 12.19
N THR A 328 19.46 11.90 12.10
CA THR A 328 18.41 12.16 13.10
C THR A 328 18.31 11.09 14.19
N GLU A 329 18.90 9.90 14.00
CA GLU A 329 18.87 8.79 14.96
C GLU A 329 19.60 9.08 16.29
N GLY A 330 20.46 10.10 16.35
CA GLY A 330 21.27 10.43 17.55
C GLY A 330 20.64 11.40 18.57
N VAL A 331 19.37 11.83 18.41
CA VAL A 331 18.83 13.01 19.15
C VAL A 331 17.81 12.66 20.27
N ILE A 332 17.41 11.41 20.50
CA ILE A 332 16.47 11.03 21.59
C ILE A 332 16.81 9.60 22.08
N ALA A 333 16.96 9.23 23.36
CA ALA A 333 16.97 9.90 24.65
C ALA A 333 17.96 9.13 25.57
N TRP A 334 18.71 9.86 26.38
CA TRP A 334 19.60 9.33 27.41
C TRP A 334 18.79 8.56 28.48
N ARG A 335 19.32 7.40 28.87
CA ARG A 335 18.75 6.49 29.86
C ARG A 335 19.10 7.03 31.25
N PRO A 336 18.14 7.33 32.15
CA PRO A 336 18.48 7.45 33.56
C PRO A 336 18.85 6.06 34.07
N GLU A 337 20.07 5.90 34.55
CA GLU A 337 20.48 4.70 35.28
C GLU A 337 19.60 4.58 36.52
N ARG A 338 19.00 3.40 36.73
CA ARG A 338 18.31 3.11 37.98
C ARG A 338 19.38 2.98 39.07
N GLU A 339 19.42 3.94 40.00
CA GLU A 339 20.08 3.73 41.28
C GLU A 339 19.45 2.53 41.97
N ALA A 340 20.29 1.55 42.31
CA ALA A 340 19.92 0.43 43.15
C ALA A 340 19.87 0.92 44.61
N ALA A 341 18.69 0.82 45.21
CA ALA A 341 18.48 0.69 46.66
C ALA A 341 17.20 -0.10 46.90
#